data_AF-A0A967SSW8-F1
#
_entry.id   AF-A0A967SSW8-F1
#
_cell.length_a   1.000
_cell.length_b   1.000
_cell.length_c   1.000
_cell.angle_alpha   90.00
_cell.angle_beta   90.00
_cell.angle_gamma   90.00
#
_symmetry.space_group_name_H-M   'P 1'
#
loop_
_entity.id
_entity.type
_entity.pdbx_description
1 polymer ?
#
loop_
_entity_poly.entity_id
_entity_poly.type
_entity_poly.pdbx_seq_one_letter_code
_entity_poly.pdbx_strand_id
1 'polypeptide(L)'
;PPRLPGTVIVQHMPPVFTKSFAERLNEVCRVNVKEAEDGDWIQPGQVLIAPGNYHMLVQKKGAKYYTKIKQGPPVHHHRPSV
;
A
#
# COMPACT_ATOMS: atom_id res chain seq x y z
N PRO A 1 -1.56 -5.21 16.53
CA PRO A 1 -1.82 -4.21 17.59
C PRO A 1 -1.50 -2.80 17.10
N PRO A 2 -2.05 -1.72 17.72
CA PRO A 2 -1.81 -0.33 17.30
C PRO A 2 -0.33 0.09 17.32
N ARG A 3 0.53 -0.67 18.02
CA ARG A 3 1.99 -0.45 18.09
C ARG A 3 2.78 -1.21 17.02
N LEU A 4 2.12 -1.90 16.10
CA LEU A 4 2.84 -2.58 15.01
C LEU A 4 3.53 -1.54 14.12
N PRO A 5 4.71 -1.84 13.57
CA PRO A 5 5.35 -0.96 12.59
C PRO A 5 4.43 -0.68 11.40
N GLY A 6 4.59 0.50 10.79
CA GLY A 6 3.91 0.80 9.54
C GLY A 6 4.29 -0.21 8.48
N THR A 7 3.29 -0.80 7.82
CA THR A 7 3.46 -1.92 6.90
C THR A 7 2.93 -1.54 5.52
N VAL A 8 3.63 -1.95 4.48
CA VAL A 8 3.22 -1.77 3.08
C VAL A 8 3.16 -3.13 2.40
N ILE A 9 2.13 -3.37 1.59
CA ILE A 9 1.91 -4.66 0.93
C ILE A 9 1.69 -4.42 -0.57
N VAL A 10 2.42 -5.15 -1.39
CA VAL A 10 2.16 -5.29 -2.82
C VAL A 10 1.58 -6.68 -3.04
N GLN A 11 0.37 -6.74 -3.59
CA GLN A 11 -0.30 -7.98 -3.93
C GLN A 11 -0.72 -7.91 -5.40
N HIS A 12 -0.35 -8.93 -6.18
CA HIS A 12 -0.80 -9.03 -7.57
C HIS A 12 -2.29 -9.34 -7.61
N MET A 13 -3.08 -8.36 -8.04
CA MET A 13 -4.54 -8.43 -8.22
C MET A 13 -4.94 -7.57 -9.42
N PRO A 14 -6.10 -7.85 -10.05
CA PRO A 14 -6.64 -6.97 -11.06
C PRO A 14 -7.01 -5.58 -10.47
N PRO A 15 -7.03 -4.51 -11.29
CA PRO A 15 -7.02 -3.12 -10.81
C PRO A 15 -8.18 -2.71 -9.89
N VAL A 16 -9.31 -3.40 -9.97
CA VAL A 16 -10.55 -3.05 -9.26
C VAL A 16 -10.63 -3.74 -7.88
N PHE A 17 -9.74 -4.70 -7.59
CA PHE A 17 -9.85 -5.55 -6.40
C PHE A 17 -9.00 -5.08 -5.22
N THR A 18 -8.00 -4.21 -5.43
CA THR A 18 -7.08 -3.79 -4.35
C THR A 18 -7.80 -2.97 -3.27
N LYS A 19 -8.75 -2.12 -3.66
CA LYS A 19 -9.57 -1.35 -2.71
C LYS A 19 -10.46 -2.25 -1.85
N SER A 20 -11.25 -3.11 -2.48
CA SER A 20 -12.14 -4.04 -1.76
C SER A 20 -11.36 -5.07 -0.92
N PHE A 21 -10.16 -5.45 -1.34
CA PHE A 21 -9.25 -6.24 -0.51
C PHE A 21 -8.79 -5.48 0.75
N ALA A 22 -8.40 -4.21 0.61
CA ALA A 22 -8.00 -3.37 1.74
C ALA A 22 -9.16 -3.17 2.73
N GLU A 23 -10.37 -2.90 2.22
CA GLU A 23 -11.59 -2.77 3.02
C GLU A 23 -11.88 -4.07 3.79
N ARG A 24 -11.81 -5.22 3.12
CA ARG A 24 -12.01 -6.52 3.76
C ARG A 24 -10.99 -6.80 4.86
N LEU A 25 -9.72 -6.49 4.64
CA LEU A 25 -8.68 -6.63 5.66
C LEU A 25 -8.93 -5.69 6.84
N ASN A 26 -9.40 -4.47 6.59
CA ASN A 26 -9.72 -3.50 7.64
C ASN A 26 -10.85 -3.98 8.56
N GLU A 27 -11.80 -4.77 8.06
CA GLU A 27 -12.88 -5.36 8.86
C GLU A 27 -12.40 -6.47 9.80
N VAL A 28 -11.42 -7.27 9.35
CA VAL A 28 -11.02 -8.50 10.07
C VAL A 28 -9.73 -8.34 10.90
N CYS A 29 -8.96 -7.28 10.64
CA CYS A 29 -7.71 -7.00 11.33
C CYS A 29 -7.88 -5.93 12.42
N ARG A 30 -7.05 -6.01 13.47
CA ARG A 30 -7.00 -5.00 14.55
C ARG A 30 -6.16 -3.76 14.22
N VAL A 31 -5.74 -3.60 12.96
CA VAL A 31 -4.91 -2.50 12.47
C VAL A 31 -5.68 -1.77 11.37
N ASN A 32 -5.37 -0.49 11.18
CA ASN A 32 -6.01 0.28 10.13
C ASN A 32 -5.42 -0.15 8.78
N VAL A 33 -6.26 -0.65 7.88
CA VAL A 33 -5.87 -1.07 6.53
C VAL A 33 -6.56 -0.16 5.52
N LYS A 34 -5.80 0.37 4.55
CA LYS A 34 -6.35 1.09 3.40
C LYS A 34 -5.55 0.81 2.14
N GLU A 35 -6.16 1.05 0.98
CA GLU A 35 -5.43 1.19 -0.27
C GLU A 35 -4.58 2.47 -0.21
N ALA A 36 -3.34 2.39 -0.68
CA ALA A 36 -2.37 3.46 -0.59
C ALA A 36 -2.66 4.58 -1.60
N GLU A 37 -2.62 5.82 -1.12
CA GLU A 37 -2.65 7.03 -1.94
C GLU A 37 -1.23 7.61 -2.09
N ASP A 38 -1.02 8.49 -3.08
CA ASP A 38 0.27 9.17 -3.25
C ASP A 38 0.54 10.10 -2.07
N GLY A 39 1.69 9.92 -1.41
CA GLY A 39 2.05 10.73 -0.26
C GLY A 39 1.43 10.30 1.07
N ASP A 40 0.80 9.11 1.14
CA ASP A 40 0.39 8.54 2.43
C ASP A 40 1.61 8.37 3.35
N TRP A 41 1.47 8.78 4.60
CA TRP A 41 2.49 8.56 5.62
C TRP A 41 2.46 7.11 6.11
N ILE A 42 3.60 6.43 6.06
CA ILE A 42 3.75 5.07 6.59
C ILE A 42 3.95 5.18 8.10
N GLN A 43 2.85 5.11 8.85
CA GLN A 43 2.83 5.26 10.30
C GLN A 43 2.58 3.94 11.04
N PRO A 44 3.02 3.81 12.30
CA PRO A 44 2.70 2.65 13.13
C PRO A 44 1.19 2.39 13.24
N GLY A 45 0.80 1.12 13.29
CA GLY A 45 -0.59 0.68 13.39
C GLY A 45 -1.36 0.73 12.07
N GLN A 46 -0.70 1.07 10.96
CA GLN A 46 -1.30 1.15 9.63
C GLN A 46 -0.67 0.15 8.65
N VAL A 47 -1.52 -0.42 7.79
CA VAL A 47 -1.14 -1.22 6.63
C VAL A 47 -1.64 -0.52 5.37
N LEU A 48 -0.76 -0.34 4.39
CA LEU A 48 -1.07 0.27 3.10
C LEU A 48 -0.94 -0.76 1.98
N ILE A 49 -2.02 -0.98 1.23
CA ILE A 49 -2.06 -1.90 0.08
C ILE A 49 -1.77 -1.12 -1.20
N ALA A 50 -0.82 -1.56 -2.02
CA ALA A 50 -0.55 -0.93 -3.31
C ALA A 50 -1.81 -0.92 -4.20
N PRO A 51 -2.19 0.23 -4.78
CA PRO A 51 -3.29 0.27 -5.74
C PRO A 51 -2.95 -0.52 -7.00
N GLY A 52 -3.93 -1.26 -7.52
CA GLY A 52 -3.77 -2.00 -8.75
C GLY A 52 -3.49 -1.07 -9.94
N ASN A 53 -2.75 -1.54 -10.94
CA ASN A 53 -2.36 -0.76 -12.12
C ASN A 53 -1.41 0.44 -11.85
N TYR A 54 -0.88 0.57 -10.64
CA TYR A 54 0.19 1.50 -10.30
C TYR A 54 1.32 0.78 -9.57
N HIS A 55 2.52 1.35 -9.56
CA HIS A 55 3.58 0.93 -8.65
C HIS A 55 3.54 1.79 -7.39
N MET A 56 3.71 1.15 -6.23
CA MET A 56 3.90 1.83 -4.95
C MET A 56 5.38 1.74 -4.56
N LEU A 57 6.00 2.88 -4.33
CA LEU A 57 7.37 3.00 -3.84
C LEU A 57 7.36 3.60 -2.43
N VAL A 58 8.42 3.34 -1.65
CA VAL A 58 8.64 3.98 -0.36
C VAL A 58 9.67 5.10 -0.51
N GLN A 59 9.31 6.30 -0.07
CA GLN A 59 10.17 7.48 -0.08
C GLN A 59 10.42 7.98 1.33
N LYS A 60 11.68 8.26 1.67
CA LYS A 60 12.04 8.92 2.93
C LYS A 60 11.99 10.44 2.76
N LYS A 61 11.26 11.14 3.62
CA LYS A 61 11.24 12.62 3.72
C LYS A 61 11.56 13.02 5.16
N GLY A 62 12.76 13.54 5.38
CA GLY A 62 13.28 13.81 6.72
C GLY A 62 13.33 12.53 7.57
N ALA A 63 12.64 12.55 8.71
CA ALA A 63 12.57 11.41 9.63
C ALA A 63 11.41 10.44 9.33
N LYS A 64 10.58 10.69 8.31
CA LYS A 64 9.35 9.93 8.03
C LYS A 64 9.42 9.23 6.66
N TYR A 65 8.64 8.17 6.50
CA TYR A 65 8.49 7.42 5.25
C TYR A 65 7.11 7.63 4.66
N TYR A 66 7.03 7.78 3.35
CA TYR A 66 5.80 8.05 2.61
C TYR A 66 5.69 7.11 1.42
N THR A 67 4.48 6.82 0.98
CA THR A 67 4.26 6.16 -0.30
C THR A 67 4.45 7.14 -1.45
N LYS A 68 4.94 6.62 -2.58
CA LYS A 68 4.89 7.29 -3.88
C LYS A 68 4.20 6.36 -4.86
N ILE A 69 3.07 6.80 -5.39
CA ILE A 69 2.32 6.06 -6.40
C ILE A 69 2.74 6.57 -7.78
N LYS A 70 3.17 5.64 -8.64
CA LYS A 70 3.68 5.97 -9.98
C LYS A 70 3.09 5.03 -11.02
N GLN A 71 2.70 5.61 -12.15
CA GLN A 71 2.31 4.86 -13.33
C GLN A 71 3.55 4.66 -14.23
N GLY A 72 4.37 3.67 -13.88
CA GLY A 72 5.52 3.23 -14.69
C GLY A 72 5.16 2.08 -15.64
N PRO A 73 6.07 1.69 -16.55
CA PRO A 73 5.89 0.46 -17.31
C PRO A 73 5.81 -0.75 -16.35
N PRO A 74 5.05 -1.82 -16.69
CA PRO A 74 5.04 -3.04 -15.91
C PRO A 74 6.45 -3.61 -15.74
N VAL A 75 6.73 -4.13 -14.55
CA VAL A 75 7.99 -4.84 -14.25
C VAL A 75 7.65 -6.31 -14.10
N HIS A 76 8.35 -7.19 -14.83
CA HIS A 76 8.01 -8.63 -14.91
C HIS A 76 6.55 -8.91 -15.27
N HIS A 77 5.95 -8.10 -16.16
CA HIS A 77 4.53 -8.18 -16.54
C HIS A 77 3.52 -7.87 -15.43
N HIS A 78 3.96 -7.35 -14.28
CA HIS A 78 3.10 -7.01 -13.15
C HIS A 78 3.10 -5.51 -12.86
N ARG A 79 1.92 -5.01 -12.44
CA ARG A 79 1.73 -3.64 -11.95
C ARG A 79 0.54 -3.61 -10.96
N PRO A 80 0.79 -3.53 -9.65
CA PRO A 80 2.09 -3.33 -8.99
C PRO A 80 3.02 -4.55 -9.12
N SER A 81 4.33 -4.31 -9.11
CA SER A 81 5.37 -5.34 -8.94
C SER A 81 5.95 -5.17 -7.54
N VAL A 82 6.24 -6.30 -6.89
CA VAL A 82 7.04 -6.36 -5.66
C VAL A 82 8.48 -5.98 -5.98
#